data_AF-A0A8T4D734-F1
#
_entry.id   AF-A0A8T4D734-F1
#
_cell.length_a   1.000
_cell.length_b   1.000
_cell.length_c   1.000
_cell.angle_alpha   90.00
_cell.angle_beta   90.00
_cell.angle_gamma   90.00
#
_symmetry.space_group_name_H-M   'P 1'
#
loop_
_entity.id
_entity.type
_entity.pdbx_description
1 polymer ?
#
loop_
_entity_poly.entity_id
_entity_poly.type
_entity_poly.pdbx_seq_one_letter_code
_entity_poly.pdbx_strand_id
1 'polypeptide(L)'
;MSKASAKLLKVNFNVPLILVLSVIPDIDLLFDFLLKTEIHRGPTHSVITAILVFIPFFVLYRQKAVPYFTALISHSLIADFLIGGQLQLLWPLSTNEFGFPYINIYDPINIALEFTLFIIALVVMLKTRDLFHFFRDSKLTLILAIPIFTVLLPTFTGYPLSVPILLVLPHLFYLMLFSISILITLKGILK
;
A
#
# COMPACT_ATOMS: atom_id res chain seq x y z
N MET A 1 4.35 -1.54 9.38
CA MET A 1 5.35 -2.57 9.76
C MET A 1 6.79 -2.17 9.41
N SER A 2 7.03 -1.57 8.24
CA SER A 2 8.37 -1.24 7.72
C SER A 2 9.26 -0.40 8.63
N LYS A 3 8.69 0.58 9.35
CA LYS A 3 9.49 1.39 10.30
C LYS A 3 10.04 0.55 11.45
N ALA A 4 9.24 -0.39 11.95
CA ALA A 4 9.64 -1.25 13.05
C ALA A 4 10.75 -2.23 12.61
N SER A 5 10.58 -2.88 11.46
CA SER A 5 11.60 -3.78 10.90
C SER A 5 12.89 -3.04 10.56
N ALA A 6 12.81 -1.84 9.98
CA ALA A 6 13.97 -1.01 9.71
C ALA A 6 14.74 -0.61 10.99
N LYS A 7 14.02 -0.22 12.05
CA LYS A 7 14.63 0.13 13.34
C LYS A 7 15.30 -1.08 13.99
N LEU A 8 14.65 -2.25 13.97
CA LEU A 8 15.20 -3.49 14.53
C LEU A 8 16.49 -3.91 13.81
N LEU A 9 16.50 -3.83 12.49
CA LEU A 9 17.63 -4.24 11.64
C LEU A 9 18.65 -3.11 11.42
N LYS A 10 18.42 -1.92 11.99
CA LYS A 10 19.28 -0.73 11.83
C LYS A 10 19.55 -0.37 10.37
N VAL A 11 18.54 -0.48 9.52
CA VAL A 11 18.62 -0.14 8.09
C VAL A 11 17.80 1.10 7.76
N ASN A 12 18.28 1.87 6.78
CA ASN A 12 17.52 2.97 6.20
C ASN A 12 16.64 2.46 5.07
N PHE A 13 15.51 3.14 4.82
CA PHE A 13 14.61 2.84 3.71
C PHE A 13 14.08 4.13 3.08
N ASN A 14 13.57 4.02 1.86
CA ASN A 14 12.93 5.10 1.15
C ASN A 14 11.42 5.11 1.44
N VAL A 15 10.93 6.18 2.06
CA VAL A 15 9.53 6.31 2.49
C VAL A 15 8.55 6.24 1.30
N PRO A 16 8.74 7.00 0.20
CA PRO A 16 7.90 6.85 -0.99
C PRO A 16 7.78 5.42 -1.50
N LEU A 17 8.88 4.67 -1.55
CA LEU A 17 8.89 3.31 -2.09
C LEU A 17 8.15 2.33 -1.17
N ILE A 18 8.26 2.49 0.16
CA ILE A 18 7.46 1.71 1.12
C ILE A 18 5.97 1.92 0.87
N LEU A 19 5.54 3.16 0.62
CA LEU A 19 4.11 3.45 0.39
C LEU A 19 3.60 2.91 -0.93
N VAL A 20 4.40 2.94 -2.00
CA VAL A 20 4.04 2.28 -3.26
C VAL A 20 3.89 0.79 -3.05
N LEU A 21 4.86 0.15 -2.39
CA LEU A 21 4.81 -1.28 -2.14
C LEU A 21 3.65 -1.69 -1.24
N SER A 22 3.21 -0.84 -0.32
CA SER A 22 2.07 -1.16 0.53
C SER A 22 0.72 -1.11 -0.18
N VAL A 23 0.63 -0.54 -1.39
CA VAL A 23 -0.63 -0.49 -2.17
C VAL A 23 -0.56 -1.27 -3.47
N ILE A 24 0.62 -1.74 -3.87
CA ILE A 24 0.80 -2.45 -5.13
C ILE A 24 0.04 -3.78 -5.23
N PRO A 25 -0.33 -4.50 -4.15
CA PRO A 25 -1.14 -5.72 -4.29
C PRO A 25 -2.47 -5.49 -5.02
N ASP A 26 -3.12 -4.35 -4.75
CA ASP A 26 -4.39 -3.93 -5.39
C ASP A 26 -4.24 -3.55 -6.87
N ILE A 27 -3.05 -3.67 -7.47
CA ILE A 27 -2.89 -3.51 -8.92
C ILE A 27 -3.71 -4.55 -9.69
N ASP A 28 -4.06 -5.67 -9.06
CA ASP A 28 -4.94 -6.68 -9.64
C ASP A 28 -6.36 -6.19 -9.91
N LEU A 29 -6.85 -5.15 -9.22
CA LEU A 29 -8.11 -4.47 -9.56
C LEU A 29 -8.07 -3.87 -10.97
N LEU A 30 -6.89 -3.43 -11.43
CA LEU A 30 -6.72 -2.97 -12.81
C LEU A 30 -6.80 -4.13 -13.80
N PHE A 31 -6.24 -5.29 -13.45
CA PHE A 31 -6.34 -6.48 -14.29
C PHE A 31 -7.79 -6.97 -14.35
N ASP A 32 -8.50 -7.00 -13.22
CA ASP A 32 -9.91 -7.37 -13.20
C ASP A 32 -10.77 -6.42 -14.04
N PHE A 33 -10.51 -5.12 -13.97
CA PHE A 33 -11.22 -4.15 -14.80
C PHE A 33 -10.88 -4.26 -16.30
N LEU A 34 -9.59 -4.31 -16.66
CA LEU A 34 -9.13 -4.25 -18.04
C LEU A 34 -9.24 -5.60 -18.77
N LEU A 35 -9.01 -6.70 -18.06
CA LEU A 35 -8.89 -8.06 -18.61
C LEU A 35 -10.05 -8.98 -18.21
N LYS A 36 -10.92 -8.57 -17.27
CA LYS A 36 -12.07 -9.35 -16.79
C LYS A 36 -11.65 -10.70 -16.18
N THR A 37 -10.60 -10.68 -15.36
CA THR A 37 -9.92 -11.87 -14.85
C THR A 37 -10.45 -12.42 -13.51
N GLU A 38 -11.20 -11.63 -12.73
CA GLU A 38 -11.71 -11.98 -11.39
C GLU A 38 -10.64 -12.64 -10.48
N ILE A 39 -9.42 -12.07 -10.46
CA ILE A 39 -8.27 -12.58 -9.70
C ILE A 39 -7.96 -11.75 -8.45
N HIS A 40 -8.72 -10.70 -8.15
CA HIS A 40 -8.48 -9.85 -6.98
C HIS A 40 -8.33 -10.67 -5.69
N ARG A 41 -7.37 -10.31 -4.84
CA ARG A 41 -7.01 -11.06 -3.60
C ARG A 41 -6.42 -12.44 -3.83
N GLY A 42 -6.04 -12.73 -5.06
CA GLY A 42 -5.33 -13.93 -5.47
C GLY A 42 -3.81 -13.74 -5.45
N PRO A 43 -3.10 -13.92 -6.60
CA PRO A 43 -1.64 -13.97 -6.64
C PRO A 43 -0.90 -12.77 -6.05
N THR A 44 -1.39 -11.55 -6.24
CA THR A 44 -0.74 -10.30 -5.79
C THR A 44 -0.83 -10.09 -4.29
N HIS A 45 -1.81 -10.71 -3.62
CA HIS A 45 -1.98 -10.67 -2.16
C HIS A 45 -1.38 -11.89 -1.44
N SER A 46 -0.83 -12.84 -2.19
CA SER A 46 -0.21 -14.03 -1.61
C SER A 46 1.14 -13.71 -0.99
N VAL A 47 1.33 -14.20 0.24
CA VAL A 47 2.61 -14.14 0.95
C VAL A 47 3.66 -15.02 0.26
N ILE A 48 3.24 -16.15 -0.30
CA ILE A 48 4.14 -17.04 -1.04
C ILE A 48 4.65 -16.35 -2.30
N THR A 49 3.76 -15.72 -3.08
CA THR A 49 4.16 -14.92 -4.25
C THR A 49 5.09 -13.79 -3.83
N ALA A 50 4.74 -13.06 -2.77
CA ALA A 50 5.57 -11.97 -2.26
C ALA A 50 6.97 -12.45 -1.88
N ILE A 51 7.11 -13.61 -1.21
CA ILE A 51 8.40 -14.22 -0.87
C ILE A 51 9.19 -14.53 -2.15
N LEU A 52 8.57 -15.23 -3.11
CA LEU A 52 9.23 -15.62 -4.35
C LEU A 52 9.74 -14.41 -5.13
N VAL A 53 8.92 -13.37 -5.26
CA VAL A 53 9.30 -12.10 -5.89
C VAL A 53 10.44 -11.42 -5.12
N PHE A 54 10.45 -11.52 -3.78
CA PHE A 54 11.49 -10.91 -2.95
C PHE A 54 12.78 -11.73 -2.82
N ILE A 55 12.85 -13.00 -3.25
CA ILE A 55 14.08 -13.81 -3.24
C ILE A 55 15.28 -13.05 -3.83
N PRO A 56 15.24 -12.52 -5.08
CA PRO A 56 16.38 -11.79 -5.64
C PRO A 56 16.75 -10.57 -4.79
N PHE A 57 15.78 -9.87 -4.21
CA PHE A 57 16.02 -8.72 -3.37
C PHE A 57 16.67 -9.10 -2.03
N PHE A 58 16.27 -10.22 -1.43
CA PHE A 58 16.92 -10.75 -0.23
C PHE A 58 18.35 -11.21 -0.52
N VAL A 59 18.60 -11.85 -1.67
CA VAL A 59 19.97 -12.25 -2.06
C VAL A 59 20.87 -11.04 -2.27
N LEU A 60 20.39 -10.03 -3.00
CA LEU A 60 21.19 -8.86 -3.39
C LEU A 60 21.32 -7.81 -2.26
N TYR A 61 20.21 -7.48 -1.60
CA TYR A 61 20.15 -6.37 -0.63
C TYR A 61 20.08 -6.84 0.82
N ARG A 62 19.94 -8.15 1.07
CA ARG A 62 19.95 -8.77 2.40
C ARG A 62 18.92 -8.09 3.33
N GLN A 63 19.34 -7.72 4.54
CA GLN A 63 18.50 -7.08 5.55
C GLN A 63 17.88 -5.76 5.09
N LYS A 64 18.48 -5.06 4.11
CA LYS A 64 17.93 -3.81 3.57
C LYS A 64 16.64 -4.02 2.79
N ALA A 65 16.36 -5.24 2.30
CA ALA A 65 15.11 -5.57 1.61
C ALA A 65 13.93 -5.77 2.58
N VAL A 66 14.20 -6.09 3.85
CA VAL A 66 13.16 -6.48 4.81
C VAL A 66 12.08 -5.39 5.03
N PRO A 67 12.42 -4.09 5.19
CA PRO A 67 11.40 -3.05 5.32
C PRO A 67 10.43 -2.99 4.14
N TYR A 68 10.95 -3.18 2.92
CA TYR A 68 10.19 -3.19 1.68
C TYR A 68 9.30 -4.43 1.55
N PHE A 69 9.83 -5.61 1.89
CA PHE A 69 9.04 -6.83 1.96
C PHE A 69 7.89 -6.70 2.97
N THR A 70 8.19 -6.18 4.17
CA THR A 70 7.17 -5.95 5.19
C THR A 70 6.16 -4.86 4.81
N ALA A 71 6.48 -3.99 3.84
CA ALA A 71 5.51 -3.05 3.28
C ALA A 71 4.53 -3.81 2.38
N LEU A 72 5.06 -4.59 1.43
CA LEU A 72 4.30 -5.37 0.47
C LEU A 72 3.28 -6.29 1.16
N ILE A 73 3.74 -7.13 2.09
CA ILE A 73 2.86 -8.09 2.74
C ILE A 73 1.93 -7.46 3.79
N SER A 74 2.17 -6.21 4.21
CA SER A 74 1.31 -5.58 5.23
C SER A 74 -0.08 -5.28 4.72
N HIS A 75 -0.23 -5.05 3.42
CA HIS A 75 -1.53 -4.92 2.78
C HIS A 75 -2.36 -6.18 3.01
N SER A 76 -1.84 -7.33 2.58
CA SER A 76 -2.58 -8.60 2.67
C SER A 76 -2.71 -9.11 4.11
N LEU A 77 -1.66 -8.99 4.95
CA LEU A 77 -1.65 -9.57 6.30
C LEU A 77 -2.31 -8.72 7.37
N ILE A 78 -2.43 -7.41 7.16
CA ILE A 78 -3.06 -6.50 8.14
C ILE A 78 -4.31 -5.89 7.57
N ALA A 79 -4.25 -5.24 6.41
CA ALA A 79 -5.43 -4.61 5.83
C ALA A 79 -6.42 -5.71 5.43
N ASP A 80 -6.21 -6.39 4.31
CA ASP A 80 -7.23 -7.30 3.78
C ASP A 80 -7.58 -8.46 4.72
N PHE A 81 -6.61 -8.98 5.48
CA PHE A 81 -6.88 -10.08 6.40
C PHE A 81 -7.91 -9.69 7.48
N LEU A 82 -7.79 -8.47 8.01
CA LEU A 82 -8.69 -7.94 9.04
C LEU A 82 -9.95 -7.30 8.43
N ILE A 83 -9.81 -6.73 7.24
CA ILE A 83 -10.73 -5.80 6.60
C ILE A 83 -10.98 -6.33 5.17
N GLY A 84 -12.04 -7.12 4.98
CA GLY A 84 -12.45 -7.63 3.67
C GLY A 84 -12.33 -9.15 3.49
N GLY A 85 -11.26 -9.78 3.98
CA GLY A 85 -11.05 -11.23 3.90
C GLY A 85 -10.98 -11.79 2.47
N GLN A 86 -11.35 -13.07 2.30
CA GLN A 86 -11.37 -13.76 1.00
C GLN A 86 -10.01 -13.79 0.28
N LEU A 87 -8.93 -13.88 1.06
CA LEU A 87 -7.56 -13.83 0.55
C LEU A 87 -7.00 -15.21 0.25
N GLN A 88 -6.47 -15.42 -0.94
CA GLN A 88 -5.67 -16.62 -1.24
C GLN A 88 -4.22 -16.43 -0.75
N LEU A 89 -4.04 -16.26 0.56
CA LEU A 89 -2.73 -15.93 1.17
C LEU A 89 -1.60 -16.90 0.82
N LEU A 90 -1.95 -18.16 0.55
CA LEU A 90 -1.02 -19.26 0.29
C LEU A 90 -0.93 -19.63 -1.19
N TRP A 91 -1.53 -18.87 -2.10
CA TRP A 91 -1.44 -19.13 -3.54
C TRP A 91 0.03 -19.12 -3.99
N PRO A 92 0.50 -20.05 -4.86
CA PRO A 92 -0.26 -21.07 -5.58
C PRO A 92 -0.35 -22.41 -4.83
N LEU A 93 0.18 -22.53 -3.62
CA LEU A 93 0.18 -23.79 -2.86
C LEU A 93 -1.22 -24.19 -2.40
N SER A 94 -2.09 -23.21 -2.17
CA SER A 94 -3.50 -23.41 -1.84
C SER A 94 -4.33 -22.24 -2.34
N THR A 95 -5.55 -22.52 -2.79
CA THR A 95 -6.55 -21.52 -3.16
C THR A 95 -7.57 -21.29 -2.04
N ASN A 96 -7.33 -21.83 -0.84
CA ASN A 96 -8.18 -21.57 0.31
C ASN A 96 -8.15 -20.08 0.66
N GLU A 97 -9.32 -19.56 0.97
CA GLU A 97 -9.52 -18.17 1.35
C GLU A 97 -9.33 -17.99 2.86
N PHE A 98 -8.66 -16.89 3.22
CA PHE A 98 -8.35 -16.52 4.60
C PHE A 98 -8.82 -15.09 4.92
N GLY A 99 -8.84 -14.76 6.22
CA GLY A 99 -9.25 -13.46 6.75
C GLY A 99 -10.68 -13.47 7.29
N PHE A 100 -11.21 -12.29 7.61
CA PHE A 100 -12.57 -12.12 8.15
C PHE A 100 -13.55 -11.66 7.05
N PRO A 101 -14.20 -12.59 6.31
CA PRO A 101 -15.01 -12.25 5.13
C PRO A 101 -16.30 -11.49 5.48
N TYR A 102 -16.72 -11.49 6.74
CA TYR A 102 -17.97 -10.87 7.19
C TYR A 102 -17.84 -9.36 7.46
N ILE A 103 -16.61 -8.85 7.61
CA ILE A 103 -16.35 -7.43 7.83
C ILE A 103 -16.25 -6.77 6.45
N ASN A 104 -17.39 -6.30 5.95
CA ASN A 104 -17.47 -5.60 4.67
C ASN A 104 -17.02 -4.13 4.80
N ILE A 105 -16.79 -3.47 3.67
CA ILE A 105 -16.24 -2.10 3.66
C ILE A 105 -17.15 -1.08 4.35
N TYR A 106 -18.47 -1.31 4.38
CA TYR A 106 -19.47 -0.47 5.03
C TYR A 106 -19.71 -0.81 6.50
N ASP A 107 -19.08 -1.87 7.02
CA ASP A 107 -19.20 -2.25 8.42
C ASP A 107 -18.60 -1.16 9.34
N PRO A 108 -19.28 -0.72 10.40
CA PRO A 108 -18.72 0.25 11.35
C PRO A 108 -17.39 -0.20 11.97
N ILE A 109 -17.20 -1.51 12.19
CA ILE A 109 -15.93 -2.08 12.68
C ILE A 109 -14.85 -1.83 11.64
N ASN A 110 -15.15 -2.05 10.36
CA ASN A 110 -14.23 -1.77 9.27
C ASN A 110 -13.78 -0.31 9.26
N ILE A 111 -14.76 0.59 9.23
CA ILE A 111 -14.53 2.03 9.16
C ILE A 111 -13.69 2.49 10.36
N ALA A 112 -14.00 1.99 11.56
CA ALA A 112 -13.26 2.31 12.77
C ALA A 112 -11.81 1.78 12.73
N LEU A 113 -11.60 0.55 12.24
CA LEU A 113 -10.27 -0.05 12.14
C LEU A 113 -9.39 0.68 11.12
N GLU A 114 -9.89 0.94 9.92
CA GLU A 114 -9.17 1.70 8.89
C GLU A 114 -8.78 3.09 9.39
N PHE A 115 -9.73 3.80 10.02
CA PHE A 115 -9.47 5.14 10.54
C PHE A 115 -8.46 5.12 11.69
N THR A 116 -8.53 4.11 12.57
CA THR A 116 -7.56 3.92 13.66
C THR A 116 -6.18 3.62 13.12
N LEU A 117 -6.06 2.72 12.13
CA LEU A 117 -4.80 2.40 11.47
C LEU A 117 -4.21 3.62 10.75
N PHE A 118 -5.05 4.42 10.09
CA PHE A 118 -4.65 5.70 9.49
C PHE A 118 -4.10 6.68 10.54
N ILE A 119 -4.78 6.89 11.67
CA ILE A 119 -4.29 7.76 12.75
C ILE A 119 -2.96 7.24 13.31
N ILE A 120 -2.85 5.94 13.58
CA ILE A 120 -1.61 5.32 14.07
C ILE A 120 -0.48 5.57 13.07
N ALA A 121 -0.73 5.33 11.77
CA ALA A 121 0.26 5.58 10.72
C ALA A 121 0.70 7.05 10.70
N LEU A 122 -0.26 7.99 10.78
CA LEU A 122 0.01 9.42 10.80
C LEU A 122 0.86 9.83 12.01
N VAL A 123 0.49 9.38 13.21
CA VAL A 123 1.24 9.65 14.45
C VAL A 123 2.65 9.09 14.37
N VAL A 124 2.82 7.86 13.85
CA VAL A 124 4.15 7.26 13.65
C VAL A 124 4.96 8.10 12.67
N MET A 125 4.41 8.50 11.52
CA MET A 125 5.13 9.31 10.54
C MET A 125 5.49 10.70 11.07
N LEU A 126 4.65 11.32 11.90
CA LEU A 126 4.95 12.59 12.58
C LEU A 126 6.08 12.43 13.59
N LYS A 127 5.97 11.45 14.51
CA LYS A 127 6.97 11.19 15.56
C LYS A 127 8.35 10.85 14.99
N THR A 128 8.36 10.12 13.88
CA THR A 128 9.59 9.68 13.21
C THR A 128 10.12 10.69 12.21
N ARG A 129 9.38 11.79 11.97
CA ARG A 129 9.66 12.82 10.96
C ARG A 129 9.67 12.28 9.52
N ASP A 130 9.09 11.10 9.29
CA ASP A 130 8.97 10.49 7.96
C ASP A 130 8.11 11.36 7.02
N LEU A 131 7.14 12.12 7.54
CA LEU A 131 6.35 13.09 6.76
C LEU A 131 7.18 14.20 6.11
N PHE A 132 8.29 14.60 6.73
CA PHE A 132 9.12 15.67 6.17
C PHE A 132 9.92 15.20 4.95
N HIS A 133 10.03 13.89 4.72
CA HIS A 133 10.70 13.35 3.53
C HIS A 133 9.91 13.60 2.24
N PHE A 134 8.59 13.79 2.32
CA PHE A 134 7.76 14.12 1.14
C PHE A 134 8.01 15.53 0.62
N PHE A 135 8.46 16.45 1.48
CA PHE A 135 8.72 17.84 1.12
C PHE A 135 10.17 18.10 0.72
N ARG A 136 10.99 17.05 0.58
CA ARG A 136 12.34 17.14 0.05
C ARG A 136 12.33 16.95 -1.46
N ASP A 137 13.13 17.73 -2.16
CA ASP A 137 13.38 17.52 -3.58
C ASP A 137 14.16 16.23 -3.79
N SER A 138 13.48 15.19 -4.29
CA SER A 138 14.09 13.90 -4.57
C SER A 138 13.37 13.24 -5.72
N LYS A 139 14.09 12.88 -6.78
CA LYS A 139 13.54 12.18 -7.96
C LYS A 139 12.75 10.91 -7.61
N LEU A 140 13.05 10.27 -6.48
CA LEU A 140 12.33 9.08 -6.01
C LEU A 140 10.90 9.37 -5.55
N THR A 141 10.51 10.61 -5.28
CA THR A 141 9.10 10.95 -4.94
C THR A 141 8.18 10.80 -6.15
N LEU A 142 8.72 10.84 -7.38
CA LEU A 142 7.93 10.68 -8.61
C LEU A 142 7.20 9.33 -8.67
N ILE A 143 7.71 8.30 -7.97
CA ILE A 143 7.04 7.00 -7.89
C ILE A 143 5.70 7.07 -7.16
N LEU A 144 5.46 8.11 -6.35
CA LEU A 144 4.16 8.38 -5.73
C LEU A 144 3.07 8.72 -6.76
N ALA A 145 3.43 8.91 -8.03
CA ALA A 145 2.44 8.98 -9.10
C ALA A 145 1.62 7.69 -9.18
N ILE A 146 2.22 6.53 -8.88
CA ILE A 146 1.53 5.23 -8.89
C ILE A 146 0.30 5.25 -7.96
N PRO A 147 0.43 5.50 -6.64
CA PRO A 147 -0.73 5.56 -5.75
C PRO A 147 -1.72 6.69 -6.09
N ILE A 148 -1.26 7.80 -6.67
CA ILE A 148 -2.20 8.85 -7.14
C ILE A 148 -3.06 8.32 -8.28
N PHE A 149 -2.43 7.68 -9.27
CA PHE A 149 -3.14 7.11 -10.41
C PHE A 149 -4.10 6.01 -9.97
N THR A 150 -3.70 5.12 -9.06
CA THR A 150 -4.59 4.03 -8.60
C THR A 150 -5.84 4.55 -7.90
N VAL A 151 -5.71 5.59 -7.06
CA VAL A 151 -6.87 6.20 -6.38
C VAL A 151 -7.77 6.98 -7.35
N LEU A 152 -7.20 7.66 -8.34
CA LEU A 152 -7.94 8.51 -9.25
C LEU A 152 -8.55 7.78 -10.45
N LEU A 153 -7.95 6.67 -10.89
CA LEU A 153 -8.35 5.98 -12.11
C LEU A 153 -9.83 5.55 -12.12
N PRO A 154 -10.40 5.01 -11.02
CA PRO A 154 -11.81 4.65 -11.00
C PRO A 154 -12.76 5.82 -11.32
N THR A 155 -12.43 7.03 -10.83
CA THR A 155 -13.19 8.26 -11.12
C THR A 155 -13.21 8.62 -12.60
N PHE A 156 -12.12 8.33 -13.33
CA PHE A 156 -12.01 8.62 -14.76
C PHE A 156 -12.53 7.50 -15.67
N THR A 157 -12.60 6.27 -15.16
CA THR A 157 -12.98 5.08 -15.92
C THR A 157 -14.42 4.62 -15.65
N GLY A 158 -15.09 5.21 -14.66
CA GLY A 158 -16.44 4.82 -14.25
C GLY A 158 -16.47 3.51 -13.47
N TYR A 159 -15.32 3.04 -12.98
CA TYR A 159 -15.27 1.87 -12.10
C TYR A 159 -16.00 2.19 -10.79
N PRO A 160 -16.87 1.28 -10.30
CA PRO A 160 -17.70 1.54 -9.13
C PRO A 160 -16.84 1.74 -7.88
N LEU A 161 -16.77 2.97 -7.40
CA LEU A 161 -16.19 3.30 -6.09
C LEU A 161 -17.29 3.31 -5.03
N SER A 162 -17.54 2.14 -4.45
CA SER A 162 -18.46 2.00 -3.32
C SER A 162 -17.67 2.04 -2.01
N VAL A 163 -17.32 3.26 -1.56
CA VAL A 163 -16.60 3.48 -0.30
C VAL A 163 -17.41 4.34 0.68
N PRO A 164 -17.40 4.04 1.99
CA PRO A 164 -17.96 4.91 3.00
C PRO A 164 -17.36 6.32 2.95
N ILE A 165 -18.19 7.35 3.11
CA ILE A 165 -17.76 8.75 3.04
C ILE A 165 -16.66 9.09 4.06
N LEU A 166 -16.67 8.45 5.23
CA LEU A 166 -15.65 8.65 6.26
C LEU A 166 -14.27 8.17 5.82
N LEU A 167 -14.22 7.11 5.00
CA LEU A 167 -12.95 6.57 4.48
C LEU A 167 -12.38 7.41 3.34
N VAL A 168 -13.17 8.31 2.73
CA VAL A 168 -12.66 9.27 1.73
C VAL A 168 -11.61 10.21 2.33
N LEU A 169 -11.69 10.54 3.62
CA LEU A 169 -10.77 11.47 4.29
C LEU A 169 -9.29 10.99 4.26
N PRO A 170 -8.94 9.77 4.71
CA PRO A 170 -7.60 9.21 4.54
C PRO A 170 -7.08 9.27 3.10
N HIS A 171 -7.93 8.97 2.11
CA HIS A 171 -7.55 8.97 0.70
C HIS A 171 -7.20 10.39 0.22
N LEU A 172 -8.03 11.38 0.55
CA LEU A 172 -7.75 12.78 0.20
C LEU A 172 -6.47 13.30 0.88
N PHE A 173 -6.22 12.89 2.11
CA PHE A 173 -4.98 13.25 2.82
C PHE A 173 -3.74 12.75 2.05
N TYR A 174 -3.70 11.45 1.72
CA TYR A 174 -2.56 10.88 0.99
C TYR A 174 -2.44 11.43 -0.44
N LEU A 175 -3.57 11.62 -1.13
CA LEU A 175 -3.58 12.20 -2.47
C LEU A 175 -2.98 13.61 -2.48
N MET A 176 -3.36 14.45 -1.52
CA MET A 176 -2.79 15.79 -1.37
C MET A 176 -1.30 15.73 -1.04
N LEU A 177 -0.91 14.90 -0.05
CA LEU A 177 0.48 14.74 0.36
C LEU A 177 1.38 14.31 -0.82
N PHE A 178 0.95 13.31 -1.59
CA PHE A 178 1.72 12.79 -2.71
C PHE A 178 1.78 13.79 -3.86
N SER A 179 0.67 14.45 -4.18
CA SER A 179 0.62 15.48 -5.23
C SER A 179 1.58 16.63 -4.93
N ILE A 180 1.58 17.13 -3.69
CA ILE A 180 2.51 18.19 -3.27
C ILE A 180 3.97 17.70 -3.39
N SER A 181 4.26 16.48 -2.96
CA SER A 181 5.60 15.89 -3.03
C SER A 181 6.15 15.84 -4.46
N ILE A 182 5.32 15.41 -5.41
CA ILE A 182 5.65 15.35 -6.84
C ILE A 182 5.87 16.76 -7.39
N LEU A 183 4.97 17.71 -7.09
CA LEU A 183 5.08 19.09 -7.58
C LEU A 183 6.37 19.79 -7.12
N ILE A 184 6.79 19.56 -5.87
CA ILE A 184 8.07 20.07 -5.35
C ILE A 184 9.24 19.54 -6.19
N THR A 185 9.22 18.24 -6.49
CA THR A 185 10.29 17.57 -7.23
C THR A 185 10.32 17.99 -8.70
N LEU A 186 9.16 18.12 -9.34
CA LEU A 186 9.06 18.64 -10.71
C LEU A 186 9.58 20.07 -10.81
N LYS A 187 9.23 20.93 -9.84
CA LYS A 187 9.78 22.30 -9.74
C LYS A 187 11.30 22.30 -9.57
N GLY A 188 11.85 21.34 -8.81
CA GLY A 188 13.28 21.17 -8.64
C GLY A 188 14.00 20.77 -9.93
N ILE A 189 13.41 19.87 -10.71
CA ILE A 189 13.96 19.40 -12.01
C ILE A 189 13.92 20.50 -13.08
N LEU A 190 12.91 21.36 -13.06
CA LEU A 190 12.71 22.42 -14.06
C LEU A 190 13.55 23.69 -13.83
N LYS A 191 14.29 23.77 -12.72
CA LYS A 191 15.25 24.84 -12.43
C LYS A 191 16.64 24.49 -12.95
#